data_AF-A0A9P7GEW3-F1
#
_entry.id   AF-A0A9P7GEW3-F1
#
_cell.length_a   1.000
_cell.length_b   1.000
_cell.length_c   1.000
_cell.angle_alpha   90.00
_cell.angle_beta   90.00
_cell.angle_gamma   90.00
#
_symmetry.space_group_name_H-M   'P 1'
#
loop_
_entity.id
_entity.type
_entity.pdbx_description
1 polymer ?
#
loop_
_entity_poly.entity_id
_entity_poly.type
_entity_poly.pdbx_seq_one_letter_code
_entity_poly.pdbx_strand_id
1 'polypeptide(L)'
;MGADVSHPGLGVMKPSMTSLVFSYDEYATRYAAIPGIQHPGVELIDGLQSMAKEAMTAFGMRNRTTPRRIVFFRDGVSEGEFDNTLKMELGALKAAFDELWSERKLRDPKPTVTFIVVGKRHHVVFFPQDDSTRDRTGNCRAGFVADEGLCHPVTLDFYLQSHAAVKG
;
A
#
# COMPACT_ATOMS: atom_id res chain seq x y z
N MET A 1 -0.41 5.58 4.44
CA MET A 1 -1.01 4.33 4.94
C MET A 1 -0.39 3.17 4.17
N GLY A 2 -0.18 2.04 4.83
CA GLY A 2 0.29 0.80 4.20
C GLY A 2 -0.60 -0.36 4.62
N ALA A 3 -0.94 -1.25 3.70
CA ALA A 3 -1.81 -2.38 3.96
C ALA A 3 -1.30 -3.66 3.30
N ASP A 4 -1.43 -4.78 4.02
CA ASP A 4 -0.98 -6.10 3.60
C ASP A 4 -1.94 -7.18 4.12
N VAL A 5 -2.00 -8.29 3.38
CA VAL A 5 -2.66 -9.52 3.79
C VAL A 5 -1.64 -10.65 3.78
N SER A 6 -1.54 -11.34 4.90
CA SER A 6 -0.66 -12.48 5.08
C SER A 6 -1.47 -13.77 5.24
N HIS A 7 -1.25 -14.70 4.32
CA HIS A 7 -1.88 -16.02 4.32
C HIS A 7 -1.02 -17.06 5.04
N PRO A 8 -1.64 -18.06 5.68
CA PRO A 8 -0.91 -19.22 6.18
C PRO A 8 -0.33 -20.03 5.00
N GLY A 9 0.64 -20.91 5.31
CA GLY A 9 1.24 -21.80 4.31
C GLY A 9 0.22 -22.75 3.65
N LEU A 10 0.58 -23.26 2.47
CA LEU A 10 -0.25 -24.18 1.69
C LEU A 10 -0.71 -25.37 2.55
N GLY A 11 -2.00 -25.70 2.47
CA GLY A 11 -2.62 -26.80 3.22
C GLY A 11 -2.94 -26.50 4.69
N VAL A 12 -2.69 -25.27 5.17
CA VAL A 12 -3.01 -24.86 6.54
C VAL A 12 -4.31 -24.07 6.56
N MET A 13 -5.34 -24.62 7.19
CA MET A 13 -6.65 -23.96 7.37
C MET A 13 -6.64 -23.02 8.58
N LYS A 14 -5.81 -21.98 8.52
CA LYS A 14 -5.77 -20.89 9.50
C LYS A 14 -6.31 -19.59 8.88
N PRO A 15 -6.82 -18.64 9.68
CA PRO A 15 -7.29 -17.38 9.13
C PRO A 15 -6.15 -16.58 8.51
N SER A 16 -6.50 -15.70 7.58
CA SER A 16 -5.57 -14.70 7.04
C SER A 16 -5.44 -13.55 8.03
N MET A 17 -4.26 -12.97 8.12
CA MET A 17 -4.00 -11.79 8.93
C MET A 17 -3.96 -10.56 8.04
N THR A 18 -4.65 -9.50 8.42
CA THR A 18 -4.56 -8.22 7.73
C THR A 18 -3.90 -7.19 8.63
N SER A 19 -3.31 -6.17 8.00
CA SER A 19 -2.76 -5.05 8.73
C SER A 19 -2.97 -3.76 7.97
N LEU A 20 -3.32 -2.71 8.70
CA LEU A 20 -3.28 -1.33 8.23
C LEU A 20 -2.32 -0.55 9.13
N VAL A 21 -1.27 0.01 8.54
CA VAL A 21 -0.34 0.92 9.21
C VAL A 21 -0.53 2.34 8.71
N PHE A 22 -0.37 3.32 9.60
CA PHE A 22 -0.49 4.73 9.25
C PHE A 22 0.54 5.57 9.99
N SER A 23 1.15 6.51 9.26
CA SER A 23 1.99 7.55 9.85
C SER A 23 1.12 8.59 10.56
N TYR A 24 1.68 9.20 11.59
CA TYR A 24 0.98 10.25 12.34
C TYR A 24 1.84 11.45 12.69
N ASP A 25 3.07 11.51 12.19
CA ASP A 25 3.98 12.66 12.24
C ASP A 25 4.25 13.21 10.83
N GLU A 26 4.73 14.46 10.76
CA GLU A 26 4.99 15.16 9.50
C GLU A 26 6.09 14.53 8.65
N TYR A 27 7.06 13.84 9.28
CA TYR A 27 8.18 13.20 8.60
C TYR A 27 7.89 11.76 8.20
N ALA A 28 6.69 11.25 8.52
CA ALA A 28 6.31 9.86 8.31
C ALA A 28 7.35 8.87 8.89
N THR A 29 7.86 9.17 10.09
CA THR A 29 8.84 8.33 10.81
C THR A 29 8.20 7.48 11.90
N ARG A 30 6.97 7.83 12.31
CA ARG A 30 6.24 7.15 13.38
C ARG A 30 4.94 6.57 12.85
N TYR A 31 4.79 5.26 13.03
CA TYR A 31 3.61 4.52 12.57
C TYR A 31 2.87 3.88 13.73
N ALA A 32 1.55 3.74 13.57
CA ALA A 32 0.72 2.86 14.37
C ALA A 32 0.12 1.79 13.46
N ALA A 33 -0.23 0.64 14.04
CA ALA A 33 -0.75 -0.51 13.33
C ALA A 33 -2.13 -0.88 13.88
N ILE A 34 -3.03 -1.24 12.97
CA ILE A 34 -4.33 -1.82 13.28
C ILE A 34 -4.31 -3.21 12.64
N PRO A 35 -4.23 -4.29 13.43
CA PRO A 35 -4.28 -5.65 12.91
C PRO A 35 -5.74 -6.08 12.69
N GLY A 36 -5.94 -7.03 11.79
CA GLY A 36 -7.21 -7.70 11.55
C GLY A 36 -7.04 -9.18 11.28
N ILE A 37 -8.13 -9.92 11.38
CA ILE A 37 -8.22 -11.35 11.07
C ILE A 37 -9.41 -11.52 10.14
N GLN A 38 -9.24 -12.30 9.08
CA GLN A 38 -10.31 -12.60 8.13
C GLN A 38 -10.25 -14.04 7.64
N HIS A 39 -11.22 -14.40 6.81
CA HIS A 39 -11.31 -15.76 6.27
C HIS A 39 -10.02 -16.19 5.53
N PRO A 40 -9.66 -17.49 5.58
CA PRO A 40 -8.47 -18.00 4.90
C PRO A 40 -8.51 -17.72 3.39
N GLY A 41 -7.40 -17.24 2.81
CA GLY A 41 -7.23 -17.07 1.36
C GLY A 41 -7.99 -15.89 0.74
N VAL A 42 -8.59 -15.01 1.55
CA VAL A 42 -9.22 -13.78 1.05
C VAL A 42 -8.17 -12.69 0.93
N GLU A 43 -7.90 -12.20 -0.28
CA GLU A 43 -6.94 -11.11 -0.52
C GLU A 43 -7.53 -9.72 -0.24
N LEU A 44 -8.83 -9.52 -0.46
CA LEU A 44 -9.49 -8.25 -0.12
C LEU A 44 -9.53 -8.03 1.38
N ILE A 45 -9.17 -6.84 1.86
CA ILE A 45 -9.23 -6.55 3.30
C ILE A 45 -10.68 -6.26 3.72
N ASP A 46 -11.37 -7.25 4.27
CA ASP A 46 -12.79 -7.16 4.68
C ASP A 46 -13.04 -6.02 5.68
N GLY A 47 -12.12 -5.83 6.62
CA GLY A 47 -12.21 -4.84 7.70
C GLY A 47 -11.74 -3.43 7.34
N LEU A 48 -11.37 -3.15 6.09
CA LEU A 48 -10.61 -1.94 5.74
C LEU A 48 -11.33 -0.64 6.10
N GLN A 49 -12.66 -0.57 5.94
CA GLN A 49 -13.44 0.62 6.31
C GLN A 49 -13.27 0.97 7.80
N SER A 50 -13.44 -0.04 8.66
CA SER A 50 -13.31 0.14 10.12
C SER A 50 -11.88 0.54 10.49
N MET A 51 -10.89 -0.16 9.94
CA MET A 51 -9.47 0.11 10.18
C MET A 51 -9.10 1.54 9.74
N ALA A 52 -9.57 1.97 8.57
CA ALA A 52 -9.30 3.32 8.06
C ALA A 52 -9.97 4.40 8.90
N LYS A 53 -11.21 4.18 9.36
CA LYS A 53 -11.90 5.10 10.27
C LYS A 53 -11.16 5.24 11.60
N GLU A 54 -10.69 4.13 12.17
CA GLU A 54 -9.89 4.12 13.38
C GLU A 54 -8.55 4.85 13.18
N ALA A 55 -7.83 4.58 12.09
CA ALA A 55 -6.58 5.26 11.75
C ALA A 55 -6.77 6.78 11.63
N MET A 56 -7.82 7.22 10.93
CA MET A 56 -8.16 8.62 10.74
C MET A 56 -8.55 9.31 12.05
N THR A 57 -9.30 8.62 12.91
CA THR A 57 -9.66 9.11 14.24
C THR A 57 -8.40 9.30 15.09
N ALA A 58 -7.53 8.29 15.13
CA ALA A 58 -6.27 8.34 15.87
C ALA A 58 -5.32 9.43 15.35
N PHE A 59 -5.22 9.61 14.04
CA PHE A 59 -4.48 10.71 13.44
C PHE A 59 -5.03 12.08 13.89
N GLY A 60 -6.35 12.27 13.82
CA GLY A 60 -7.02 13.50 14.22
C GLY A 60 -6.82 13.84 15.69
N MET A 61 -6.89 12.84 16.57
CA MET A 61 -6.63 13.02 18.01
C MET A 61 -5.21 13.49 18.29
N ARG A 62 -4.21 12.98 17.55
CA ARG A 62 -2.79 13.32 17.74
C ARG A 62 -2.43 14.67 17.14
N ASN A 63 -2.95 14.98 15.95
CA ASN A 63 -2.55 16.15 15.17
C ASN A 63 -3.52 17.33 15.27
N ARG A 64 -4.67 17.14 15.92
CA ARG A 64 -5.76 18.14 16.03
C ARG A 64 -6.25 18.65 14.67
N THR A 65 -6.05 17.86 13.62
CA THR A 65 -6.50 18.11 12.25
C THR A 65 -6.77 16.79 11.54
N THR A 66 -7.64 16.81 10.54
CA THR A 66 -7.77 15.70 9.60
C THR A 66 -6.69 15.76 8.53
N PRO A 67 -6.29 14.63 7.93
CA PRO A 67 -5.38 14.65 6.79
C PRO A 67 -6.14 15.13 5.55
N ARG A 68 -5.45 15.91 4.71
CA ARG A 68 -5.98 16.38 3.41
C ARG A 68 -5.65 15.44 2.26
N ARG A 69 -4.61 14.61 2.41
CA ARG A 69 -4.14 13.65 1.42
C ARG A 69 -3.77 12.34 2.10
N ILE A 70 -4.07 11.23 1.45
CA ILE A 70 -3.67 9.89 1.86
C ILE A 70 -2.95 9.24 0.68
N VAL A 71 -1.69 8.84 0.91
CA VAL A 71 -1.00 7.89 0.04
C VAL A 71 -1.19 6.51 0.66
N PHE A 72 -1.81 5.61 -0.08
CA PHE A 72 -2.16 4.27 0.37
C PHE A 72 -1.36 3.24 -0.42
N PHE A 73 -0.44 2.56 0.24
CA PHE A 73 0.36 1.47 -0.35
C PHE A 73 -0.29 0.13 -0.02
N ARG A 74 -0.62 -0.67 -1.03
CA ARG A 74 -1.22 -2.00 -0.89
C ARG A 74 -0.27 -3.08 -1.43
N ASP A 75 0.24 -3.97 -0.57
CA ASP A 75 1.22 -5.03 -0.93
C ASP A 75 0.54 -6.40 -1.01
N GLY A 76 0.88 -7.24 -1.99
CA GLY A 76 0.38 -8.61 -2.06
C GLY A 76 -0.84 -8.82 -2.95
N VAL A 77 -1.15 -7.87 -3.83
CA VAL A 77 -2.24 -8.03 -4.82
C VAL A 77 -1.67 -8.59 -6.12
N SER A 78 -2.34 -9.57 -6.72
CA SER A 78 -1.97 -10.09 -8.04
C SER A 78 -2.46 -9.16 -9.16
N GLU A 79 -1.75 -9.08 -10.28
CA GLU A 79 -2.10 -8.19 -11.41
C GLU A 79 -3.56 -8.38 -11.89
N GLY A 80 -4.03 -9.63 -11.98
CA GLY A 80 -5.41 -9.94 -12.36
C GLY A 80 -6.48 -9.47 -11.38
N GLU A 81 -6.09 -9.01 -10.18
CA GLU A 81 -6.99 -8.56 -9.11
C GLU A 81 -6.91 -7.05 -8.86
N PHE A 82 -6.06 -6.30 -9.60
CA PHE A 82 -5.84 -4.87 -9.37
C PHE A 82 -7.13 -4.05 -9.43
N ASP A 83 -7.91 -4.20 -10.50
CA ASP A 83 -9.14 -3.42 -10.70
C ASP A 83 -10.19 -3.71 -9.63
N ASN A 84 -10.37 -4.98 -9.27
CA ASN A 84 -11.33 -5.39 -8.26
C ASN A 84 -10.89 -4.89 -6.87
N THR A 85 -9.61 -5.06 -6.53
CA THR A 85 -9.04 -4.60 -5.26
C THR A 85 -9.14 -3.09 -5.14
N LEU A 86 -8.74 -2.34 -6.18
CA LEU A 86 -8.86 -0.90 -6.22
C LEU A 86 -10.31 -0.47 -6.00
N LYS A 87 -11.27 -1.04 -6.73
CA LYS A 87 -12.68 -0.67 -6.62
C LYS A 87 -13.23 -0.91 -5.21
N MET A 88 -12.96 -2.08 -4.65
CA MET A 88 -13.51 -2.50 -3.36
C MET A 88 -12.84 -1.75 -2.20
N GLU A 89 -11.51 -1.72 -2.16
CA GLU A 89 -10.76 -1.11 -1.06
C GLU A 89 -10.82 0.42 -1.10
N LEU A 90 -10.75 1.05 -2.28
CA LEU A 90 -10.97 2.50 -2.38
C LEU A 90 -12.41 2.88 -1.99
N GLY A 91 -13.38 2.02 -2.30
CA GLY A 91 -14.76 2.16 -1.83
C GLY A 91 -14.83 2.15 -0.31
N ALA A 92 -14.19 1.17 0.33
CA ALA A 92 -14.12 1.06 1.79
C ALA A 92 -13.44 2.26 2.45
N LEU A 93 -12.33 2.76 1.88
CA LEU A 93 -11.66 3.99 2.35
C LEU A 93 -12.59 5.20 2.28
N LYS A 94 -13.27 5.40 1.15
CA LYS A 94 -14.23 6.51 0.97
C LYS A 94 -15.40 6.41 1.95
N ALA A 95 -15.95 5.20 2.14
CA ALA A 95 -17.01 4.96 3.10
C ALA A 95 -16.57 5.29 4.54
N ALA A 96 -15.32 4.96 4.91
CA ALA A 96 -14.76 5.32 6.21
C ALA A 96 -14.69 6.84 6.41
N PHE A 97 -14.32 7.58 5.36
CA PHE A 97 -14.30 9.04 5.41
C PHE A 97 -15.71 9.61 5.54
N ASP A 98 -16.67 9.09 4.76
CA ASP A 98 -18.06 9.53 4.79
C ASP A 98 -18.67 9.34 6.18
N GLU A 99 -18.45 8.16 6.76
CA GLU A 99 -18.91 7.80 8.10
C GLU A 99 -18.29 8.71 9.16
N LEU A 100 -16.96 8.89 9.16
CA LEU A 100 -16.27 9.73 10.13
C LEU A 100 -16.69 11.21 10.01
N TRP A 101 -16.83 11.73 8.78
CA TRP A 101 -17.25 13.10 8.54
C TRP A 101 -18.66 13.37 9.06
N SER A 102 -19.58 12.43 8.81
CA SER A 102 -20.95 12.51 9.31
C SER A 102 -20.98 12.45 10.85
N GLU A 103 -20.31 11.46 11.44
CA GLU A 103 -20.27 11.24 12.89
C GLU A 103 -19.68 12.43 13.66
N ARG A 104 -18.59 13.01 13.16
CA ARG A 104 -17.87 14.12 13.79
C ARG A 104 -18.34 15.50 13.31
N LYS A 105 -19.31 15.57 12.39
CA LYS A 105 -19.83 16.80 11.78
C LYS A 105 -18.73 17.71 11.20
N LEU A 106 -17.74 17.09 10.57
CA LEU A 106 -16.59 17.79 9.99
C LEU A 106 -17.01 18.60 8.76
N ARG A 107 -16.47 19.81 8.65
CA ARG A 107 -16.74 20.72 7.52
C ARG A 107 -15.58 20.82 6.52
N ASP A 108 -14.40 20.37 6.93
CA ASP A 108 -13.24 20.33 6.04
C ASP A 108 -13.49 19.39 4.85
N PRO A 109 -12.84 19.60 3.70
CA PRO A 109 -12.90 18.64 2.60
C PRO A 109 -12.39 17.26 3.02
N LYS A 110 -13.04 16.20 2.52
CA LYS A 110 -12.55 14.82 2.67
C LYS A 110 -11.18 14.66 1.97
N PRO A 111 -10.30 13.79 2.47
CA PRO A 111 -8.98 13.58 1.88
C PRO A 111 -9.08 13.02 0.47
N THR A 112 -8.18 13.45 -0.41
CA THR A 112 -7.91 12.76 -1.67
C THR A 112 -7.00 11.55 -1.42
N VAL A 113 -7.23 10.46 -2.14
CA VAL A 113 -6.44 9.23 -2.01
C VAL A 113 -5.65 8.98 -3.28
N THR A 114 -4.34 8.73 -3.12
CA THR A 114 -3.49 8.11 -4.12
C THR A 114 -3.29 6.66 -3.72
N PHE A 115 -3.82 5.73 -4.53
CA PHE A 115 -3.76 4.29 -4.27
C PHE A 115 -2.64 3.68 -5.10
N ILE A 116 -1.67 3.05 -4.45
CA ILE A 116 -0.47 2.48 -5.06
C ILE A 116 -0.41 1.01 -4.69
N VAL A 117 -0.55 0.13 -5.68
CA VAL A 117 -0.29 -1.30 -5.49
C VAL A 117 1.22 -1.53 -5.59
N VAL A 118 1.78 -2.31 -4.66
CA VAL A 118 3.20 -2.63 -4.60
C VAL A 118 3.40 -4.09 -4.92
N GLY A 119 3.94 -4.38 -6.12
CA GLY A 119 4.36 -5.72 -6.52
C GLY A 119 5.85 -5.93 -6.27
N LYS A 120 6.23 -6.64 -5.21
CA LYS A 120 7.64 -6.92 -4.86
C LYS A 120 8.15 -8.29 -5.31
N ARG A 121 7.25 -9.17 -5.76
CA ARG A 121 7.56 -10.52 -6.24
C ARG A 121 7.06 -10.64 -7.67
N HIS A 122 7.97 -10.48 -8.63
CA HIS A 122 7.68 -10.54 -10.06
C HIS A 122 8.85 -11.17 -10.82
N HIS A 123 8.64 -11.46 -12.10
CA HIS A 123 9.65 -12.10 -12.96
C HIS A 123 10.52 -11.11 -13.75
N VAL A 124 10.26 -9.81 -13.65
CA VAL A 124 11.08 -8.77 -14.30
C VAL A 124 12.42 -8.62 -13.57
N VAL A 125 13.52 -8.62 -14.34
CA VAL A 125 14.90 -8.46 -13.86
C VAL A 125 15.60 -7.44 -14.75
N PHE A 126 16.32 -6.50 -14.13
CA PHE A 126 17.06 -5.44 -14.82
C PHE A 126 18.56 -5.71 -14.79
N PHE A 127 19.23 -5.44 -15.91
CA PHE A 127 20.68 -5.56 -16.03
C PHE A 127 21.27 -4.20 -16.43
N PRO A 128 22.38 -3.77 -15.79
CA PRO A 128 23.11 -2.57 -16.20
C PRO A 128 23.62 -2.69 -17.64
N GLN A 129 23.60 -1.59 -18.38
CA GLN A 129 24.13 -1.55 -19.74
C GLN A 129 25.66 -1.54 -19.75
N ASP A 130 26.27 -0.95 -18.72
CA ASP A 130 27.72 -0.80 -18.60
C ASP A 130 28.17 -0.69 -17.13
N ASP A 131 29.49 -0.64 -16.91
CA ASP A 131 30.10 -0.50 -15.59
C ASP A 131 29.74 0.82 -14.88
N SER A 132 29.33 1.85 -15.62
CA SER A 132 28.97 3.16 -15.06
C SER A 132 27.58 3.15 -14.42
N THR A 133 26.71 2.24 -14.86
CA THR A 133 25.33 2.07 -14.37
C THR A 133 25.18 0.91 -13.37
N ARG A 134 26.26 0.16 -13.16
CA ARG A 134 26.35 -0.98 -12.25
C ARG A 134 26.75 -0.57 -10.83
N ASP A 135 26.29 -1.33 -9.84
CA ASP A 135 26.76 -1.26 -8.45
C ASP A 135 27.92 -2.24 -8.20
N ARG A 136 28.35 -2.38 -6.94
CA ARG A 136 29.45 -3.27 -6.57
C ARG A 136 29.12 -4.77 -6.66
N THR A 137 27.84 -5.14 -6.74
CA THR A 137 27.40 -6.56 -6.80
C THR A 137 27.03 -7.00 -8.20
N GLY A 138 27.02 -6.07 -9.15
CA GLY A 138 26.70 -6.36 -10.54
C GLY A 138 25.29 -5.94 -10.97
N ASN A 139 24.51 -5.38 -10.05
CA ASN A 139 23.12 -5.00 -10.27
C ASN A 139 23.00 -3.52 -10.70
N CYS A 140 21.81 -3.11 -11.13
CA CYS A 140 21.49 -1.69 -11.28
C CYS A 140 21.70 -0.96 -9.94
N ARG A 141 22.11 0.31 -10.00
CA ARG A 141 22.26 1.13 -8.79
C ARG A 141 20.91 1.34 -8.09
N ALA A 142 20.93 1.42 -6.76
CA ALA A 142 19.76 1.76 -5.97
C ALA A 142 19.18 3.12 -6.43
N GLY A 143 17.87 3.17 -6.60
CA GLY A 143 17.16 4.31 -7.19
C GLY A 143 16.96 4.21 -8.70
N PHE A 144 17.37 3.11 -9.34
CA PHE A 144 17.03 2.86 -10.74
C PHE A 144 15.50 2.76 -10.92
N VAL A 145 14.99 3.50 -11.91
CA VAL A 145 13.57 3.53 -12.28
C VAL A 145 13.44 3.11 -13.74
N ALA A 146 12.43 2.29 -14.03
CA ALA A 146 12.00 2.00 -15.39
C ALA A 146 10.49 2.25 -15.50
N ASP A 147 10.13 3.28 -16.25
CA ASP A 147 8.77 3.78 -16.50
C ASP A 147 8.43 3.90 -18.00
N GLU A 148 9.29 3.34 -18.86
CA GLU A 148 9.08 3.30 -20.31
C GLU A 148 9.26 1.87 -20.85
N GLY A 149 8.47 1.51 -21.88
CA GLY A 149 8.61 0.28 -22.66
C GLY A 149 8.18 -1.03 -21.98
N LEU A 150 8.05 -1.04 -20.65
CA LEU A 150 7.63 -2.21 -19.85
C LEU A 150 6.33 -1.99 -19.06
N CYS A 151 5.79 -0.78 -19.14
CA CYS A 151 4.58 -0.37 -18.42
C CYS A 151 3.32 -1.04 -18.98
N HIS A 152 2.34 -1.22 -18.11
CA HIS A 152 1.03 -1.70 -18.48
C HIS A 152 0.32 -0.71 -19.42
N PRO A 153 -0.33 -1.16 -20.51
CA PRO A 153 -0.87 -0.27 -21.53
C PRO A 153 -2.04 0.61 -21.06
N VAL A 154 -2.62 0.32 -19.90
CA VAL A 154 -3.84 0.98 -19.39
C VAL A 154 -3.65 1.62 -18.02
N THR A 155 -2.73 1.10 -17.20
CA THR A 155 -2.54 1.56 -15.81
C THR A 155 -1.22 2.28 -15.68
N LEU A 156 -1.17 3.31 -14.84
CA LEU A 156 0.08 4.00 -14.55
C LEU A 156 0.91 3.15 -13.59
N ASP A 157 2.00 2.59 -14.08
CA ASP A 157 2.95 1.76 -13.35
C ASP A 157 4.40 2.13 -13.68
N PHE A 158 5.31 1.72 -12.80
CA PHE A 158 6.75 1.86 -12.98
C PHE A 158 7.46 0.84 -12.10
N TYR A 159 8.67 0.46 -12.49
CA TYR A 159 9.57 -0.31 -11.64
C TYR A 159 10.54 0.61 -10.92
N LEU A 160 10.78 0.33 -9.64
CA LEU A 160 11.79 1.02 -8.84
C LEU A 160 12.65 0.00 -8.10
N GLN A 161 13.92 -0.08 -8.47
CA GLN A 161 14.92 -0.81 -7.69
C GLN A 161 15.43 0.11 -6.58
N SER A 162 14.68 0.18 -5.47
CA SER A 162 14.93 1.11 -4.37
C SER A 162 16.14 0.75 -3.49
N HIS A 163 16.66 -0.47 -3.60
CA HIS A 163 17.73 -0.97 -2.73
C HIS A 163 18.96 -1.42 -3.52
N ALA A 164 20.13 -1.33 -2.88
CA ALA A 164 21.34 -1.96 -3.38
C ALA A 164 21.25 -3.47 -3.14
N ALA A 165 21.41 -4.27 -4.19
CA ALA A 165 21.41 -5.71 -4.04
C ALA A 165 22.67 -6.12 -3.25
N VAL A 166 22.47 -6.77 -2.09
CA VAL A 166 23.57 -7.24 -1.25
C VAL A 166 24.10 -8.58 -1.75
N LYS A 167 23.20 -9.41 -2.28
CA LYS A 167 23.47 -10.73 -2.81
C LYS A 167 22.45 -11.03 -3.89
N GLY A 168 22.91 -11.67 -4.96
CA GLY A 168 22.14 -12.09 -6.14
C GLY A 168 22.99 -13.07 -6.93
#